data_AF-A0A968Y2G3-F1
#
_entry.id   AF-A0A968Y2G3-F1
#
_cell.length_a   1.000
_cell.length_b   1.000
_cell.length_c   1.000
_cell.angle_alpha   90.00
_cell.angle_beta   90.00
_cell.angle_gamma   90.00
#
_symmetry.space_group_name_H-M   'P 1'
#
loop_
_entity.id
_entity.type
_entity.pdbx_description
1 polymer ?
#
loop_
_entity_poly.entity_id
_entity_poly.type
_entity_poly.pdbx_seq_one_letter_code
_entity_poly.pdbx_strand_id
1 'polypeptide(L)'
;MDETRDRAYLQLIHALLNCPNGEEPQILQEHLELLDSGFLETCKLVASTLAAQGGKNDANYLVNLASKLAEFMDESNPETENPQEYSNFILELLQAEQDSGGDIKVIYPMLAQRQYLLNLRFAETLQQVVQRFLAEHPETVGSILHDVENLSIDISKFPCGNRMKKS
;
A
#
# COMPACT_ATOMS: atom_id res chain seq x y z
N MET A 1 14.53 21.20 -15.94
CA MET A 1 13.18 21.73 -15.74
C MET A 1 12.41 21.39 -16.98
N ASP A 2 11.51 20.42 -16.86
CA ASP A 2 10.60 20.08 -17.93
C ASP A 2 9.32 20.89 -17.66
N GLU A 3 9.21 22.08 -18.25
CA GLU A 3 8.13 23.05 -17.97
C GLU A 3 6.74 22.44 -18.17
N THR A 4 6.66 21.37 -18.96
CA THR A 4 5.45 20.58 -19.17
C THR A 4 5.04 19.76 -17.95
N ARG A 5 6.02 19.21 -17.22
CA ARG A 5 5.83 18.34 -16.05
C ARG A 5 5.41 19.16 -14.83
N ASP A 6 6.05 20.31 -14.60
CA ASP A 6 5.67 21.24 -13.53
C ASP A 6 4.21 21.71 -13.68
N ARG A 7 3.79 21.97 -14.93
CA ARG A 7 2.40 22.31 -15.24
C ARG A 7 1.45 21.14 -14.99
N ALA A 8 1.84 19.92 -15.33
CA ALA A 8 1.04 18.72 -15.08
C ALA A 8 0.85 18.49 -13.57
N TYR A 9 1.89 18.70 -12.75
CA TYR A 9 1.77 18.64 -11.29
C TYR A 9 0.78 19.65 -10.74
N LEU A 10 0.86 20.91 -11.20
CA LEU A 10 -0.08 21.95 -10.77
C LEU A 10 -1.52 21.63 -11.18
N GLN A 11 -1.73 21.05 -12.36
CA GLN A 11 -3.05 20.61 -12.81
C GLN A 11 -3.59 19.48 -11.94
N LEU A 12 -2.76 18.49 -11.61
CA LEU A 12 -3.12 17.39 -10.73
C LEU A 12 -3.46 17.88 -9.31
N ILE A 13 -2.63 18.76 -8.73
CA ILE A 13 -2.90 19.38 -7.42
C ILE A 13 -4.23 20.14 -7.45
N HIS A 14 -4.49 20.89 -8.53
CA HIS A 14 -5.75 21.61 -8.67
C HIS A 14 -6.95 20.66 -8.77
N ALA A 15 -6.83 19.55 -9.49
CA ALA A 15 -7.88 18.52 -9.56
C ALA A 15 -8.15 17.93 -8.17
N LEU A 16 -7.10 17.59 -7.42
CA LEU A 16 -7.20 17.00 -6.07
C LEU A 16 -7.77 17.95 -5.02
N LEU A 17 -7.61 19.26 -5.18
CA LEU A 17 -8.19 20.26 -4.27
C LEU A 17 -9.67 20.56 -4.57
N ASN A 18 -10.11 20.31 -5.80
CA ASN A 18 -11.47 20.63 -6.24
C ASN A 18 -12.34 19.39 -6.48
N CYS A 19 -11.80 18.20 -6.34
CA CYS A 19 -12.56 16.97 -6.54
C CYS A 19 -13.55 16.75 -5.39
N PRO A 20 -14.66 16.04 -5.65
CA PRO A 20 -15.52 15.53 -4.59
C PRO A 20 -14.76 14.60 -3.64
N ASN A 21 -15.11 14.63 -2.35
CA ASN A 21 -14.57 13.70 -1.36
C ASN A 21 -14.78 12.25 -1.83
N GLY A 22 -13.70 11.49 -1.94
CA GLY A 22 -13.71 10.07 -2.34
C GLY A 22 -13.24 9.81 -3.77
N GLU A 23 -13.05 10.85 -4.60
CA GLU A 23 -12.52 10.70 -5.96
C GLU A 23 -10.99 10.83 -6.04
N GLU A 24 -10.34 11.26 -4.94
CA GLU A 24 -8.89 11.43 -4.87
C GLU A 24 -8.11 10.16 -5.27
N PRO A 25 -8.49 8.95 -4.80
CA PRO A 25 -7.75 7.74 -5.15
C PRO A 25 -7.79 7.43 -6.65
N GLN A 26 -8.94 7.66 -7.31
CA GLN A 26 -9.08 7.44 -8.75
C GLN A 26 -8.22 8.41 -9.55
N ILE A 27 -8.25 9.71 -9.19
CA ILE A 27 -7.44 10.74 -9.83
C ILE A 27 -5.95 10.42 -9.68
N LEU A 28 -5.51 10.00 -8.49
CA LEU A 28 -4.11 9.60 -8.28
C LEU A 28 -3.73 8.35 -9.11
N GLN A 29 -4.63 7.39 -9.24
CA GLN A 29 -4.40 6.17 -10.02
C GLN A 29 -4.29 6.44 -11.52
N GLU A 30 -5.03 7.41 -12.06
CA GLU A 30 -4.94 7.81 -13.47
C GLU A 30 -3.64 8.58 -13.78
N HIS A 31 -2.97 9.11 -12.76
CA HIS A 31 -1.79 9.96 -12.89
C HIS A 31 -0.54 9.42 -12.16
N LEU A 32 -0.43 8.09 -12.00
CA LEU A 32 0.70 7.44 -11.31
C LEU A 32 2.08 7.87 -11.85
N GLU A 33 2.18 8.14 -13.16
CA GLU A 33 3.43 8.60 -13.82
C GLU A 33 3.93 9.97 -13.34
N LEU A 34 3.04 10.75 -12.71
CA LEU A 34 3.34 12.05 -12.12
C LEU A 34 3.65 11.94 -10.62
N LEU A 35 3.37 10.81 -9.97
CA LEU A 35 3.58 10.65 -8.53
C LEU A 35 5.05 10.30 -8.22
N ASP A 36 5.91 11.30 -8.34
CA ASP A 36 7.33 11.21 -8.02
C ASP A 36 7.75 12.28 -7.00
N SER A 37 9.05 12.31 -6.67
CA SER A 37 9.61 13.31 -5.76
C SER A 37 9.33 14.75 -6.17
N GLY A 38 9.28 15.06 -7.48
CA GLY A 38 8.96 16.39 -7.99
C GLY A 38 7.53 16.82 -7.70
N PHE A 39 6.57 15.90 -7.81
CA PHE A 39 5.19 16.15 -7.40
C PHE A 39 5.06 16.39 -5.88
N LEU A 40 5.79 15.62 -5.06
CA LEU A 40 5.79 15.79 -3.60
C LEU A 40 6.33 17.17 -3.18
N GLU A 41 7.41 17.63 -3.82
CA GLU A 41 7.95 18.97 -3.61
C GLU A 41 6.96 20.06 -4.04
N THR A 42 6.31 19.87 -5.18
CA THR A 42 5.29 20.82 -5.69
C THR A 42 4.10 20.92 -4.73
N CYS A 43 3.63 19.80 -4.17
CA CYS A 43 2.59 19.80 -3.13
C CYS A 43 2.99 20.66 -1.92
N LYS A 44 4.23 20.52 -1.42
CA LYS A 44 4.74 21.31 -0.28
C LYS A 44 4.84 22.80 -0.59
N LEU A 45 5.24 23.15 -1.81
CA LEU A 45 5.33 24.55 -2.26
C LEU A 45 3.93 25.19 -2.35
N VAL A 46 2.97 24.50 -2.96
CA VAL A 46 1.58 24.97 -3.07
C VAL A 46 0.94 25.07 -1.68
N ALA A 47 1.15 24.08 -0.81
CA ALA A 47 0.66 24.11 0.57
C ALA A 47 1.17 25.34 1.34
N SER A 48 2.46 25.66 1.21
CA SER A 48 3.06 26.84 1.84
C SER A 48 2.42 28.14 1.34
N THR A 49 2.13 28.20 0.03
CA THR A 49 1.45 29.33 -0.60
C THR A 49 0.01 29.48 -0.11
N LEU A 50 -0.74 28.38 -0.02
CA LEU A 50 -2.12 28.36 0.49
C LEU A 50 -2.17 28.76 1.97
N ALA A 51 -1.24 28.27 2.79
CA ALA A 51 -1.15 28.64 4.20
C ALA A 51 -0.92 30.16 4.38
N ALA A 52 -0.07 30.77 3.54
CA ALA A 52 0.17 32.22 3.56
C ALA A 52 -1.07 33.04 3.14
N GLN A 53 -1.93 32.48 2.28
CA GLN A 53 -3.18 33.10 1.84
C GLN A 53 -4.38 32.82 2.78
N GLY A 54 -4.17 32.06 3.85
CA GLY A 54 -5.21 31.71 4.83
C GLY A 54 -5.93 30.38 4.57
N GLY A 55 -5.62 29.67 3.48
CA GLY A 55 -6.14 28.35 3.12
C GLY A 55 -5.51 27.20 3.92
N LYS A 56 -5.63 27.23 5.26
CA LYS A 56 -4.97 26.27 6.15
C LYS A 56 -5.42 24.81 5.96
N ASN A 57 -6.69 24.59 5.60
CA ASN A 57 -7.23 23.25 5.42
C ASN A 57 -6.61 22.58 4.18
N ASP A 58 -6.64 23.28 3.04
CA ASP A 58 -6.07 22.81 1.78
C ASP A 58 -4.55 22.64 1.88
N ALA A 59 -3.88 23.55 2.58
CA ALA A 59 -2.45 23.42 2.88
C ALA A 59 -2.14 22.14 3.68
N ASN A 60 -2.89 21.89 4.77
CA ASN A 60 -2.71 20.69 5.57
C ASN A 60 -3.02 19.41 4.78
N TYR A 61 -4.05 19.45 3.92
CA TYR A 61 -4.38 18.34 3.04
C TYR A 61 -3.21 17.99 2.13
N LEU A 62 -2.62 18.97 1.43
CA LEU A 62 -1.48 18.75 0.53
C LEU A 62 -0.23 18.24 1.26
N VAL A 63 0.06 18.75 2.46
CA VAL A 63 1.19 18.26 3.27
C VAL A 63 0.97 16.80 3.68
N ASN A 64 -0.24 16.45 4.12
CA ASN A 64 -0.59 15.09 4.51
C ASN A 64 -0.55 14.13 3.32
N LEU A 65 -1.05 14.56 2.15
CA LEU A 65 -1.01 13.79 0.92
C LEU A 65 0.45 13.52 0.52
N ALA A 66 1.28 14.56 0.45
CA ALA A 66 2.69 14.41 0.10
C ALA A 66 3.44 13.49 1.08
N SER A 67 3.09 13.52 2.36
CA SER A 67 3.72 12.64 3.36
C SER A 67 3.32 11.18 3.17
N LYS A 68 2.03 10.90 2.93
CA LYS A 68 1.55 9.52 2.65
C LYS A 68 2.15 8.95 1.37
N LEU A 69 2.24 9.78 0.34
CA LEU A 69 2.85 9.38 -0.93
C LEU A 69 4.36 9.18 -0.79
N ALA A 70 5.05 9.96 0.05
CA ALA A 70 6.46 9.71 0.38
C ALA A 70 6.64 8.39 1.13
N GLU A 71 5.82 8.13 2.17
CA GLU A 71 5.82 6.86 2.90
C GLU A 71 5.59 5.68 1.93
N PHE A 72 4.64 5.82 1.00
CA PHE A 72 4.39 4.83 -0.04
C PHE A 72 5.58 4.61 -0.97
N MET A 73 6.25 5.67 -1.43
CA MET A 73 7.42 5.57 -2.30
C MET A 73 8.64 4.99 -1.58
N ASP A 74 8.82 5.29 -0.29
CA ASP A 74 9.89 4.72 0.53
C ASP A 74 9.66 3.23 0.83
N GLU A 75 8.40 2.81 1.06
CA GLU A 75 8.00 1.39 1.11
C GLU A 75 8.18 0.68 -0.25
N SER A 76 8.09 1.44 -1.34
CA SER A 76 8.30 0.93 -2.70
C SER A 76 9.78 0.80 -3.08
N ASN A 77 10.72 1.17 -2.20
CA ASN A 77 12.15 1.06 -2.51
C ASN A 77 12.60 -0.42 -2.49
N PRO A 78 12.98 -1.03 -3.62
CA PRO A 78 13.34 -2.44 -3.69
C PRO A 78 14.71 -2.75 -3.07
N GLU A 79 15.52 -1.74 -2.70
CA GLU A 79 16.89 -1.93 -2.20
C GLU A 79 17.01 -2.17 -0.70
N THR A 80 15.99 -1.86 0.11
CA THR A 80 16.05 -2.01 1.58
C THR A 80 15.21 -3.16 2.13
N GLU A 81 14.39 -3.81 1.30
CA GLU A 81 13.51 -4.90 1.74
C GLU A 81 13.73 -6.16 0.90
N ASN A 82 14.04 -7.25 1.62
CA ASN A 82 14.34 -8.56 1.06
C ASN A 82 13.07 -9.15 0.41
N PRO A 83 12.93 -9.19 -0.93
CA PRO A 83 11.71 -9.69 -1.58
C PRO A 83 11.47 -11.19 -1.27
N GLN A 84 12.54 -11.90 -0.89
CA GLN A 84 12.45 -13.29 -0.46
C GLN A 84 11.77 -13.42 0.90
N GLU A 85 11.88 -12.43 1.78
CA GLU A 85 11.27 -12.45 3.10
C GLU A 85 9.74 -12.41 3.01
N TYR A 86 9.18 -11.54 2.16
CA TYR A 86 7.75 -11.50 1.88
C TYR A 86 7.27 -12.84 1.30
N SER A 87 7.97 -13.36 0.29
CA SER A 87 7.62 -14.63 -0.34
C SER A 87 7.64 -15.78 0.66
N ASN A 88 8.70 -15.90 1.45
CA ASN A 88 8.83 -16.94 2.48
C ASN A 88 7.75 -16.81 3.55
N PHE A 89 7.46 -15.59 3.99
CA PHE A 89 6.43 -15.35 4.99
C PHE A 89 5.03 -15.73 4.49
N ILE A 90 4.70 -15.40 3.24
CA ILE A 90 3.43 -15.81 2.62
C ILE A 90 3.33 -17.33 2.53
N LEU A 91 4.40 -18.01 2.13
CA LEU A 91 4.43 -19.48 2.05
C LEU A 91 4.27 -20.12 3.43
N GLU A 92 4.94 -19.58 4.45
CA GLU A 92 4.77 -20.03 5.84
C GLU A 92 3.33 -19.86 6.32
N LEU A 93 2.66 -18.75 5.98
CA LEU A 93 1.27 -18.51 6.34
C LEU A 93 0.32 -19.49 5.63
N LEU A 94 0.44 -19.64 4.31
CA LEU A 94 -0.40 -20.58 3.55
C LEU A 94 -0.21 -22.03 4.02
N GLN A 95 1.03 -22.42 4.33
CA GLN A 95 1.31 -23.73 4.90
C GLN A 95 0.68 -23.89 6.29
N ALA A 96 0.76 -22.87 7.14
CA ALA A 96 0.16 -22.89 8.47
C ALA A 96 -1.38 -22.95 8.43
N GLU A 97 -2.02 -22.24 7.49
CA GLU A 97 -3.46 -22.33 7.23
C GLU A 97 -3.86 -23.77 6.90
N GLN A 98 -3.12 -24.39 5.97
CA GLN A 98 -3.35 -25.76 5.54
C GLN A 98 -3.12 -26.78 6.66
N ASP A 99 -2.01 -26.66 7.39
CA ASP A 99 -1.61 -27.62 8.44
C ASP A 99 -2.44 -27.51 9.71
N SER A 100 -2.91 -26.30 10.05
CA SER A 100 -3.72 -26.05 11.23
C SER A 100 -5.23 -26.09 10.96
N GLY A 101 -5.64 -26.07 9.70
CA GLY A 101 -7.05 -25.94 9.30
C GLY A 101 -7.62 -24.56 9.63
N GLY A 102 -6.80 -23.50 9.53
CA GLY A 102 -7.17 -22.13 9.86
C GLY A 102 -7.31 -21.85 11.36
N ASP A 103 -6.47 -22.45 12.20
CA ASP A 103 -6.46 -22.12 13.63
C ASP A 103 -5.77 -20.76 13.85
N ILE A 104 -6.58 -19.73 14.13
CA ILE A 104 -6.11 -18.38 14.44
C ILE A 104 -5.07 -18.33 15.57
N LYS A 105 -5.02 -19.33 16.46
CA LYS A 105 -3.99 -19.42 17.52
C LYS A 105 -2.60 -19.73 16.97
N VAL A 106 -2.51 -20.27 15.76
CA VAL A 106 -1.28 -20.50 15.01
C VAL A 106 -0.99 -19.30 14.10
N ILE A 107 -2.00 -18.81 13.38
CA ILE A 107 -1.86 -17.74 12.38
C ILE A 107 -1.57 -16.38 13.03
N TYR A 108 -2.29 -16.00 14.10
CA TYR A 108 -2.16 -14.66 14.68
C TYR A 108 -0.77 -14.39 15.30
N PRO A 109 -0.11 -15.33 15.98
CA PRO A 109 1.28 -15.15 16.40
C PRO A 109 2.24 -14.92 15.23
N MET A 110 2.06 -15.61 14.10
CA MET A 110 2.90 -15.45 12.91
C MET A 110 2.71 -14.05 12.29
N LEU A 111 1.46 -13.63 12.13
CA LEU A 111 1.12 -12.26 11.71
C LEU A 111 1.69 -11.22 12.68
N ALA A 112 1.63 -11.48 14.00
CA ALA A 112 2.14 -10.57 15.01
C ALA A 112 3.67 -10.42 14.99
N GLN A 113 4.39 -11.48 14.68
CA GLN A 113 5.85 -11.48 14.66
C GLN A 113 6.42 -10.64 13.51
N ARG A 114 5.74 -10.60 12.37
CA ARG A 114 6.20 -9.92 11.15
C ARG A 114 5.18 -8.90 10.64
N GLN A 115 4.57 -8.14 11.55
CA GLN A 115 3.58 -7.11 11.18
C GLN A 115 4.12 -6.07 10.20
N TYR A 116 5.42 -5.77 10.24
CA TYR A 116 6.05 -4.83 9.30
C TYR A 116 5.97 -5.29 7.84
N LEU A 117 5.76 -6.60 7.59
CA LEU A 117 5.55 -7.16 6.26
C LEU A 117 4.09 -7.06 5.79
N LEU A 118 3.13 -6.60 6.61
CA LEU A 118 1.70 -6.53 6.27
C LEU A 118 1.32 -5.17 5.66
N ASN A 119 2.00 -4.78 4.57
CA ASN A 119 1.79 -3.54 3.82
C ASN A 119 1.30 -3.83 2.39
N LEU A 120 1.29 -2.84 1.48
CA LEU A 120 0.80 -3.06 0.11
C LEU A 120 1.62 -4.14 -0.62
N ARG A 121 2.93 -4.19 -0.39
CA ARG A 121 3.84 -5.16 -1.02
C ARG A 121 3.53 -6.59 -0.65
N PHE A 122 2.94 -6.81 0.53
CA PHE A 122 2.37 -8.11 0.91
C PHE A 122 1.34 -8.59 -0.11
N ALA A 123 0.37 -7.73 -0.46
CA ALA A 123 -0.71 -8.08 -1.36
C ALA A 123 -0.18 -8.36 -2.77
N GLU A 124 0.76 -7.53 -3.24
CA GLU A 124 1.43 -7.73 -4.53
C GLU A 124 2.20 -9.05 -4.57
N THR A 125 2.96 -9.36 -3.51
CA THR A 125 3.74 -10.60 -3.42
C THR A 125 2.85 -11.83 -3.28
N LEU A 126 1.75 -11.72 -2.51
CA LEU A 126 0.76 -12.79 -2.37
C LEU A 126 0.17 -13.15 -3.73
N GLN A 127 -0.20 -12.14 -4.54
CA GLN A 127 -0.71 -12.37 -5.88
C GLN A 127 0.31 -13.12 -6.76
N GLN A 128 1.60 -12.74 -6.70
CA GLN A 128 2.65 -13.41 -7.47
C GLN A 128 2.87 -14.86 -7.02
N VAL A 129 2.89 -15.11 -5.70
CA VAL A 129 3.02 -16.46 -5.14
C VAL A 129 1.85 -17.34 -5.58
N VAL A 130 0.62 -16.85 -5.45
CA VAL A 130 -0.58 -17.59 -5.85
C VAL A 130 -0.56 -17.89 -7.36
N GLN A 131 -0.26 -16.92 -8.21
CA GLN A 131 -0.15 -17.14 -9.66
C GLN A 131 0.86 -18.23 -10.02
N ARG A 132 2.02 -18.20 -9.36
CA ARG A 132 3.05 -19.22 -9.56
C ARG A 132 2.58 -20.60 -9.11
N PHE A 133 1.97 -20.70 -7.93
CA PHE A 133 1.44 -21.96 -7.42
C PHE A 133 0.36 -22.55 -8.33
N LEU A 134 -0.55 -21.72 -8.84
CA LEU A 134 -1.59 -22.15 -9.78
C LEU A 134 -1.00 -22.64 -11.12
N ALA A 135 0.11 -22.04 -11.56
CA ALA A 135 0.80 -22.47 -12.77
C ALA A 135 1.57 -23.79 -12.58
N GLU A 136 2.15 -23.99 -11.39
CA GLU A 136 2.92 -25.20 -11.05
C GLU A 136 2.00 -26.39 -10.69
N HIS A 137 0.82 -26.13 -10.11
CA HIS A 137 -0.11 -27.14 -9.59
C HIS A 137 -1.57 -26.87 -10.00
N PRO A 138 -1.91 -27.01 -11.29
CA PRO A 138 -3.27 -26.79 -11.79
C PRO A 138 -4.32 -27.75 -11.19
N GLU A 139 -3.91 -28.87 -10.62
CA GLU A 139 -4.77 -29.86 -9.97
C GLU A 139 -5.21 -29.47 -8.56
N THR A 140 -4.50 -28.56 -7.88
CA THR A 140 -4.80 -28.13 -6.49
C THR A 140 -5.36 -26.72 -6.39
N VAL A 141 -5.77 -26.11 -7.51
CA VAL A 141 -6.31 -24.74 -7.59
C VAL A 141 -7.38 -24.46 -6.53
N GLY A 142 -8.32 -25.40 -6.34
CA GLY A 142 -9.40 -25.24 -5.38
C GLY A 142 -8.93 -25.16 -3.92
N SER A 143 -7.89 -25.93 -3.56
CA SER A 143 -7.30 -25.88 -2.20
C SER A 143 -6.54 -24.57 -2.00
N ILE A 144 -5.72 -24.18 -2.97
CA ILE A 144 -4.92 -22.96 -2.90
C ILE A 144 -5.81 -21.72 -2.74
N LEU A 145 -6.90 -21.64 -3.51
CA LEU A 145 -7.84 -20.52 -3.40
C LEU A 145 -8.56 -20.50 -2.05
N HIS A 146 -8.89 -21.68 -1.51
CA HIS A 146 -9.49 -21.80 -0.18
C HIS A 146 -8.55 -21.31 0.92
N ASP A 147 -7.28 -21.70 0.87
CA ASP A 147 -6.27 -21.29 1.86
C ASP A 147 -6.01 -19.77 1.80
N VAL A 148 -5.96 -19.20 0.59
CA VAL A 148 -5.83 -17.75 0.39
C VAL A 148 -7.06 -16.98 0.88
N GLU A 149 -8.27 -17.52 0.67
CA GLU A 149 -9.50 -16.94 1.19
C GLU A 149 -9.51 -16.92 2.72
N ASN A 150 -9.17 -18.03 3.36
CA ASN A 150 -9.05 -18.13 4.82
C ASN A 150 -8.03 -17.15 5.38
N LEU A 151 -6.82 -17.11 4.79
CA LEU A 151 -5.77 -16.17 5.19
C LEU A 151 -6.23 -14.71 5.07
N SER A 152 -6.94 -14.37 3.99
CA SER A 152 -7.47 -13.02 3.80
C SER A 152 -8.50 -12.64 4.85
N ILE A 153 -9.36 -13.60 5.25
CA ILE A 153 -10.32 -13.42 6.34
C ILE A 153 -9.60 -13.21 7.67
N ASP A 154 -8.53 -13.97 7.92
CA ASP A 154 -7.76 -13.92 9.16
C ASP A 154 -6.97 -12.62 9.30
N ILE A 155 -6.33 -12.16 8.23
CA ILE A 155 -5.67 -10.86 8.18
C ILE A 155 -6.68 -9.72 8.40
N SER A 156 -7.86 -9.80 7.78
CA SER A 156 -8.94 -8.81 7.95
C SER A 156 -9.45 -8.73 9.39
N LYS A 157 -9.51 -9.87 10.10
CA LYS A 157 -9.94 -9.96 11.50
C LYS A 157 -8.80 -9.76 12.51
N PHE A 158 -7.55 -9.67 12.04
CA PHE A 158 -6.38 -9.62 12.90
C PHE A 158 -6.37 -8.34 13.73
N PRO A 159 -6.46 -8.43 15.08
CA PRO A 159 -6.73 -7.27 15.95
C PRO A 159 -5.58 -6.24 16.00
N CYS A 160 -4.39 -6.57 15.50
CA CYS A 160 -3.26 -5.63 15.44
C CYS A 160 -3.09 -4.94 14.08
N GLY A 161 -3.91 -5.23 13.06
CA GLY A 161 -3.84 -4.62 11.73
C GLY A 161 -4.07 -3.09 11.69
N ASN A 162 -4.41 -2.47 12.82
CA ASN A 162 -4.71 -1.04 12.96
C ASN A 162 -3.72 -0.29 13.88
N ARG A 163 -2.50 -0.81 14.13
CA ARG A 163 -1.52 -0.15 15.00
C ARG A 163 -0.27 0.36 14.29
N MET A 164 -0.44 1.11 13.20
CA MET A 164 0.42 2.29 13.00
C MET A 164 -0.06 3.42 13.93
N LYS A 165 0.15 3.25 15.24
CA LYS A 165 0.23 4.40 16.14
C LYS A 165 1.70 4.74 16.30
N LYS A 166 2.09 5.79 15.57
CA LYS A 166 3.32 6.57 15.77
C LYS A 166 3.57 6.75 17.29
N SER A 167 4.77 6.42 17.74
CA SER A 167 5.38 7.03 18.93
C SER A 167 6.53 7.91 18.49
#